data_AF-A0AAV0NSW2-F1
#
_entry.id   AF-A0AAV0NSW2-F1
#
_cell.length_a   1.000
_cell.length_b   1.000
_cell.length_c   1.000
_cell.angle_alpha   90.00
_cell.angle_beta   90.00
_cell.angle_gamma   90.00
#
_symmetry.space_group_name_H-M   'P 1'
#
loop_
_entity.id
_entity.type
_entity.pdbx_description
1 polymer ?
#
loop_
_entity_poly.entity_id
_entity_poly.type
_entity_poly.pdbx_seq_one_letter_code
_entity_poly.pdbx_strand_id
1 'polypeptide(L)'
;MAASGAEAAAANSIKPTKLQFLYQNCSSNVYQGRWVPDSTNYPLYDSSACPFIRREFDCLKYGRLDHQYLHYRWQPSDPGCTLPRFNGVEFLRRMKGKKIMFVGDSLSMNQYESLLCMLHAAAPNSNITRLAQPFPTVMFQDYGVSIMLFTSHYLVDIQQDKIGRRVLNLGSVSSGNLWKQMDVLIFNTWLWWYRKGPKQGWNYIRDGKIISKDMNRMTAFTKALRTWAKWVDSSVDTRKTSVFFQGVSPAHYNGAAWGRPGVRDCSNETKPIAGGLTQSVVPLALKVQQDIIGSIRKPVHFLNITAMSYMRKDGHPASHNGLGGMDCTHWCVAGVPDTWNHILSTILIHSGKRGKESKTLPRQTLAHK
;
A
#
# COMPACT_ATOMS: atom_id res chain seq x y z
N MET A 1 -26.13 -40.93 35.08
CA MET A 1 -24.72 -40.66 35.40
C MET A 1 -23.96 -40.63 34.09
N ALA A 2 -23.42 -39.47 33.74
CA ALA A 2 -22.84 -39.18 32.44
C ALA A 2 -21.42 -39.75 32.33
N ALA A 3 -21.11 -40.38 31.20
CA ALA A 3 -19.77 -40.78 30.81
C ALA A 3 -19.02 -39.56 30.26
N SER A 4 -17.88 -39.22 30.85
CA SER A 4 -16.99 -38.15 30.41
C SER A 4 -15.97 -38.70 29.41
N GLY A 5 -16.16 -38.43 28.12
CA GLY A 5 -15.12 -38.54 27.10
C GLY A 5 -14.44 -37.19 26.91
N ALA A 6 -13.14 -37.12 27.20
CA ALA A 6 -12.31 -35.97 26.87
C ALA A 6 -11.74 -36.16 25.46
N GLU A 7 -12.31 -35.48 24.46
CA GLU A 7 -11.67 -35.27 23.17
C GLU A 7 -11.00 -33.89 23.15
N ALA A 8 -9.67 -33.90 23.08
CA ALA A 8 -8.85 -32.74 22.85
C ALA A 8 -9.16 -32.16 21.47
N ALA A 9 -9.74 -30.95 21.42
CA ALA A 9 -9.96 -30.23 20.18
C ALA A 9 -8.62 -29.87 19.53
N ALA A 10 -8.33 -30.52 18.39
CA ALA A 10 -7.21 -30.17 17.54
C ALA A 10 -7.36 -28.72 17.04
N ALA A 11 -6.36 -27.89 17.36
CA ALA A 11 -6.26 -26.53 16.83
C ALA A 11 -6.09 -26.58 15.31
N ASN A 12 -7.16 -26.28 14.57
CA ASN A 12 -7.14 -26.15 13.13
C ASN A 12 -6.21 -24.99 12.74
N SER A 13 -5.03 -25.30 12.19
CA SER A 13 -4.11 -24.30 11.65
C SER A 13 -4.75 -23.68 10.39
N ILE A 14 -5.34 -22.49 10.53
CA ILE A 14 -5.89 -21.72 9.42
C ILE A 14 -4.72 -21.35 8.50
N LYS A 15 -4.70 -21.90 7.27
CA LYS A 15 -3.73 -21.46 6.25
C LYS A 15 -4.03 -20.00 5.91
N PRO A 16 -3.05 -19.08 6.00
CA PRO A 16 -3.29 -17.68 5.66
C PRO A 16 -3.73 -17.55 4.20
N THR A 17 -4.81 -16.83 3.98
CA THR A 17 -5.28 -16.50 2.64
C THR A 17 -4.33 -15.49 1.98
N LYS A 18 -4.34 -15.37 0.64
CA LYS A 18 -3.54 -14.37 -0.11
C LYS A 18 -3.77 -12.92 0.33
N LEU A 19 -4.90 -12.67 1.00
CA LEU A 19 -5.32 -11.37 1.51
C LEU A 19 -4.88 -11.11 2.95
N GLN A 20 -4.26 -12.09 3.60
CA GLN A 20 -3.81 -12.00 5.00
C GLN A 20 -2.29 -12.12 5.05
N PHE A 21 -1.65 -11.15 5.69
CA PHE A 21 -0.28 -11.32 6.15
C PHE A 21 -0.30 -11.67 7.63
N LEU A 22 0.28 -12.82 7.95
CA LEU A 22 0.58 -13.24 9.32
C LEU A 22 2.07 -13.01 9.56
N TYR A 23 2.38 -12.06 10.44
CA TYR A 23 3.72 -11.85 10.97
C TYR A 23 3.97 -12.78 12.16
N GLN A 24 5.23 -13.06 12.52
CA GLN A 24 5.58 -13.92 13.67
C GLN A 24 4.83 -13.44 14.94
N ASN A 25 4.25 -14.39 15.68
CA ASN A 25 3.36 -14.16 16.84
C ASN A 25 2.05 -13.39 16.55
N CYS A 26 1.71 -13.15 15.29
CA CYS A 26 0.39 -12.67 14.89
C CYS A 26 -0.42 -13.87 14.37
N SER A 27 -1.32 -14.36 15.20
CA SER A 27 -2.39 -15.32 14.89
C SER A 27 -3.46 -14.76 13.92
N SER A 28 -3.56 -13.43 13.76
CA SER A 28 -4.55 -12.77 12.92
C SER A 28 -3.96 -11.73 11.95
N ASN A 29 -4.84 -11.14 11.14
CA ASN A 29 -4.51 -10.23 10.05
C ASN A 29 -3.93 -8.89 10.55
N VAL A 30 -2.68 -8.58 10.19
CA VAL A 30 -2.00 -7.32 10.58
C VAL A 30 -2.72 -6.04 10.13
N TYR A 31 -3.64 -6.12 9.18
CA TYR A 31 -4.43 -4.99 8.68
C TYR A 31 -5.66 -4.66 9.54
N GLN A 32 -5.97 -5.47 10.55
CA GLN A 32 -7.01 -5.21 11.54
C GLN A 32 -6.37 -4.76 12.86
N GLY A 33 -6.87 -3.66 13.42
CA GLY A 33 -6.19 -2.98 14.51
C GLY A 33 -6.77 -1.61 14.80
N ARG A 34 -5.98 -0.82 15.53
CA ARG A 34 -6.30 0.55 15.92
C ARG A 34 -5.06 1.42 15.87
N TRP A 35 -5.27 2.72 15.71
CA TRP A 35 -4.22 3.71 15.90
C TRP A 35 -4.05 4.02 17.38
N VAL A 36 -2.81 3.99 17.85
CA VAL A 36 -2.45 4.31 19.22
C VAL A 36 -1.50 5.51 19.23
N PRO A 37 -1.68 6.49 20.13
CA PRO A 37 -0.70 7.55 20.33
C PRO A 37 0.64 6.97 20.77
N ASP A 38 1.74 7.49 20.22
CA ASP A 38 3.11 7.06 20.52
C ASP A 38 4.09 8.22 20.26
N SER A 39 4.03 9.26 21.09
CA SER A 39 4.87 10.46 20.95
C SER A 39 6.36 10.20 21.25
N THR A 40 6.68 9.11 21.96
CA THR A 40 8.06 8.75 22.27
C THR A 40 8.79 8.18 21.05
N ASN A 41 8.09 7.45 20.19
CA ASN A 41 8.70 6.73 19.07
C ASN A 41 8.32 7.27 17.68
N TYR A 42 7.29 8.11 17.58
CA TYR A 42 6.82 8.67 16.32
C TYR A 42 6.95 10.21 16.30
N PRO A 43 7.14 10.83 15.11
CA PRO A 43 7.28 10.20 13.79
C PRO A 43 8.54 9.34 13.66
N LEU A 44 8.59 8.48 12.64
CA LEU A 44 9.74 7.59 12.42
C LEU A 44 11.02 8.34 12.07
N TYR A 45 10.87 9.57 11.56
CA TYR A 45 11.92 10.49 11.15
C TYR A 45 11.38 11.92 11.13
N ASP A 46 12.27 12.91 11.13
CA ASP A 46 11.91 14.30 10.86
C ASP A 46 11.76 14.51 9.34
N SER A 47 10.53 14.73 8.88
CA SER A 47 10.24 14.90 7.46
C SER A 47 10.70 16.24 6.91
N SER A 48 10.95 17.25 7.76
CA SER A 48 11.45 18.55 7.30
C SER A 48 12.87 18.45 6.71
N ALA A 49 13.64 17.45 7.14
CA ALA A 49 14.97 17.13 6.62
C ALA A 49 14.94 16.28 5.33
N CYS A 50 13.75 15.85 4.86
CA CYS A 50 13.66 14.99 3.70
C CYS A 50 13.64 15.78 2.37
N PRO A 51 14.61 15.55 1.46
CA PRO A 51 14.72 16.30 0.21
C PRO A 51 13.88 15.72 -0.95
N PHE A 52 13.00 14.76 -0.69
CA PHE A 52 12.21 14.07 -1.73
C PHE A 52 10.75 14.49 -1.77
N ILE A 53 10.27 15.18 -0.73
CA ILE A 53 8.85 15.47 -0.58
C ILE A 53 8.47 16.61 -1.53
N ARG A 54 7.48 16.36 -2.37
CA ARG A 54 6.88 17.40 -3.22
C ARG A 54 5.95 18.29 -2.41
N ARG A 55 5.63 19.47 -2.97
CA ARG A 55 4.85 20.51 -2.28
C ARG A 55 3.52 20.00 -1.74
N GLU A 56 2.88 19.14 -2.52
CA GLU A 56 1.56 18.57 -2.26
C GLU A 56 1.50 17.71 -1.00
N PHE A 57 2.63 17.14 -0.56
CA PHE A 57 2.69 16.23 0.59
C PHE A 57 3.49 16.82 1.78
N ASP A 58 4.16 17.97 1.59
CA ASP A 58 5.05 18.59 2.58
C ASP A 58 4.29 19.54 3.52
N CYS A 59 3.41 18.97 4.35
CA CYS A 59 2.50 19.74 5.18
C CYS A 59 3.21 20.66 6.18
N LEU A 60 4.32 20.21 6.76
CA LEU A 60 5.10 21.00 7.71
C LEU A 60 5.68 22.25 7.03
N LYS A 61 6.29 22.09 5.85
CA LYS A 61 6.81 23.23 5.08
C LYS A 61 5.72 24.20 4.63
N TYR A 62 4.54 23.69 4.34
CA TYR A 62 3.38 24.49 3.92
C TYR A 62 2.46 24.89 5.09
N GLY A 63 3.03 25.05 6.28
CA GLY A 63 2.44 25.82 7.37
C GLY A 63 1.45 25.05 8.24
N ARG A 64 1.47 23.72 8.22
CA ARG A 64 0.64 22.92 9.12
C ARG A 64 1.16 23.02 10.56
N LEU A 65 0.32 23.52 11.47
CA LEU A 65 0.69 23.80 12.86
C LEU A 65 0.35 22.65 13.81
N ASP A 66 -0.66 21.83 13.50
CA ASP A 66 -1.00 20.67 14.32
C ASP A 66 -0.08 19.50 13.97
N HIS A 67 0.76 19.06 14.92
CA HIS A 67 1.72 17.96 14.67
C HIS A 67 1.25 16.62 15.26
N GLN A 68 0.10 16.59 15.94
CA GLN A 68 -0.44 15.39 16.60
C GLN A 68 -0.62 14.21 15.65
N TYR A 69 -0.95 14.46 14.38
CA TYR A 69 -1.12 13.42 13.35
C TYR A 69 0.16 12.60 13.10
N LEU A 70 1.34 13.15 13.42
CA LEU A 70 2.62 12.46 13.27
C LEU A 70 2.86 11.39 14.33
N HIS A 71 2.20 11.49 15.49
CA HIS A 71 2.50 10.72 16.70
C HIS A 71 1.57 9.51 16.88
N TYR A 72 1.16 8.86 15.79
CA TYR A 72 0.29 7.68 15.82
C TYR A 72 0.98 6.46 15.23
N ARG A 73 0.92 5.35 15.96
CA ARG A 73 1.35 4.01 15.54
C ARG A 73 0.17 3.12 15.23
N TRP A 74 0.27 2.28 14.20
CA TRP A 74 -0.69 1.20 13.98
C TRP A 74 -0.42 0.02 14.92
N GLN A 75 -1.44 -0.39 15.67
CA GLN A 75 -1.41 -1.54 16.56
C GLN A 75 -2.39 -2.60 16.04
N PRO A 76 -1.90 -3.73 15.52
CA PRO A 76 -2.76 -4.87 15.17
C PRO A 76 -3.61 -5.31 16.37
N SER A 77 -4.83 -5.79 16.09
CA SER A 77 -5.81 -6.20 17.12
C SER A 77 -5.39 -7.45 17.91
N ASP A 78 -4.52 -8.25 17.32
CA ASP A 78 -4.08 -9.52 17.88
C ASP A 78 -3.23 -9.33 19.14
N PRO A 79 -3.62 -9.92 20.29
CA PRO A 79 -2.85 -9.83 21.52
C PRO A 79 -1.42 -10.35 21.33
N GLY A 80 -0.42 -9.52 21.64
CA GLY A 80 1.00 -9.86 21.50
C GLY A 80 1.58 -9.66 20.10
N CYS A 81 0.76 -9.33 19.09
CA CYS A 81 1.25 -8.94 17.76
C CYS A 81 1.74 -7.50 17.77
N THR A 82 3.06 -7.32 17.73
CA THR A 82 3.68 -6.00 17.57
C THR A 82 4.59 -6.05 16.35
N LEU A 83 4.31 -5.19 15.36
CA LEU A 83 5.18 -5.04 14.21
C LEU A 83 6.52 -4.43 14.68
N PRO A 84 7.67 -5.00 14.30
CA PRO A 84 8.97 -4.48 14.70
C PRO A 84 9.12 -3.06 14.15
N ARG A 85 9.76 -2.14 14.86
CA ARG A 85 10.03 -0.79 14.32
C ARG A 85 10.71 -0.88 12.95
N PHE A 86 10.37 0.03 12.05
CA PHE A 86 11.02 0.11 10.75
C PHE A 86 12.55 0.27 10.91
N ASN A 87 13.31 -0.59 10.25
CA ASN A 87 14.76 -0.53 10.18
C ASN A 87 15.19 -0.33 8.73
N GLY A 88 15.48 0.92 8.37
CA GLY A 88 15.83 1.29 6.99
C GLY A 88 17.19 0.73 6.53
N VAL A 89 18.17 0.62 7.43
CA VAL A 89 19.47 0.02 7.11
C VAL A 89 19.33 -1.47 6.79
N GLU A 90 18.55 -2.21 7.61
CA GLU A 90 18.26 -3.62 7.34
C GLU A 90 17.45 -3.78 6.04
N PHE A 91 16.50 -2.88 5.77
CA PHE A 91 15.77 -2.88 4.51
C PHE A 91 16.73 -2.73 3.32
N LEU A 92 17.61 -1.71 3.32
CA LEU A 92 18.58 -1.49 2.26
C LEU A 92 19.53 -2.68 2.10
N ARG A 93 20.00 -3.26 3.21
CA ARG A 93 20.87 -4.45 3.19
C ARG A 93 20.17 -5.67 2.60
N ARG A 94 18.90 -5.91 2.94
CA ARG A 94 18.08 -7.00 2.39
C ARG A 94 17.72 -6.79 0.92
N MET A 95 17.63 -5.53 0.50
CA MET A 95 17.36 -5.14 -0.86
C MET A 95 18.62 -4.93 -1.71
N LYS A 96 19.81 -5.21 -1.18
CA LYS A 96 21.08 -4.94 -1.87
C LYS A 96 21.05 -5.44 -3.32
N GLY A 97 21.35 -4.56 -4.26
CA GLY A 97 21.36 -4.83 -5.71
C GLY A 97 19.99 -4.96 -6.38
N LYS A 98 18.88 -4.74 -5.67
CA LYS A 98 17.51 -4.92 -6.19
C LYS A 98 16.89 -3.64 -6.73
N LYS A 99 15.95 -3.84 -7.65
CA LYS A 99 15.10 -2.81 -8.26
C LYS A 99 13.67 -2.90 -7.73
N ILE A 100 13.22 -1.83 -7.09
CA ILE A 100 11.88 -1.67 -6.53
C ILE A 100 11.12 -0.65 -7.36
N MET A 101 9.92 -0.99 -7.83
CA MET A 101 9.10 -0.08 -8.63
C MET A 101 7.70 0.06 -8.08
N PHE A 102 7.31 1.30 -7.79
CA PHE A 102 5.93 1.68 -7.53
C PHE A 102 5.24 1.94 -8.87
N VAL A 103 4.08 1.31 -9.09
CA VAL A 103 3.34 1.39 -10.35
C VAL A 103 1.90 1.79 -10.06
N GLY A 104 1.52 3.01 -10.41
CA GLY A 104 0.15 3.43 -10.13
C GLY A 104 -0.11 4.91 -10.29
N ASP A 105 -1.04 5.41 -9.50
CA ASP A 105 -1.44 6.81 -9.51
C ASP A 105 -0.69 7.68 -8.49
N SER A 106 -1.18 8.89 -8.22
CA SER A 106 -0.54 9.83 -7.31
C SER A 106 -0.44 9.31 -5.87
N LEU A 107 -1.20 8.28 -5.48
CA LEU A 107 -1.02 7.62 -4.19
C LEU A 107 0.18 6.66 -4.18
N SER A 108 0.56 6.09 -5.33
CA SER A 108 1.85 5.40 -5.47
C SER A 108 3.01 6.37 -5.35
N MET A 109 2.90 7.58 -5.93
CA MET A 109 3.89 8.65 -5.73
C MET A 109 4.00 9.01 -4.24
N ASN A 110 2.87 9.15 -3.54
CA ASN A 110 2.84 9.48 -2.12
C ASN A 110 3.50 8.40 -1.25
N GLN A 111 3.26 7.12 -1.54
CA GLN A 111 3.94 6.01 -0.88
C GLN A 111 5.43 5.93 -1.25
N TYR A 112 5.78 6.19 -2.51
CA TYR A 112 7.16 6.22 -2.99
C TYR A 112 7.99 7.29 -2.25
N GLU A 113 7.51 8.53 -2.18
CA GLU A 113 8.22 9.62 -1.50
C GLU A 113 8.38 9.36 0.00
N SER A 114 7.36 8.81 0.65
CA SER A 114 7.45 8.36 2.05
C SER A 114 8.56 7.32 2.25
N LEU A 115 8.65 6.29 1.39
CA LEU A 115 9.70 5.28 1.52
C LEU A 115 11.09 5.90 1.35
N LEU A 116 11.25 6.80 0.37
CA LEU A 116 12.51 7.51 0.17
C LEU A 116 12.94 8.30 1.40
N CYS A 117 12.01 9.03 2.04
CA CYS A 117 12.30 9.77 3.25
C CYS A 117 12.67 8.86 4.43
N MET A 118 11.93 7.76 4.63
CA MET A 118 12.23 6.77 5.68
C MET A 118 13.64 6.18 5.51
N LEU A 119 14.06 5.91 4.27
CA LEU A 119 15.38 5.36 3.96
C LEU A 119 16.49 6.41 4.06
N HIS A 120 16.24 7.62 3.61
CA HIS A 120 17.17 8.75 3.74
C HIS A 120 17.47 9.06 5.20
N ALA A 121 16.45 9.11 6.06
CA ALA A 121 16.64 9.32 7.48
C ALA A 121 17.39 8.16 8.16
N ALA A 122 17.19 6.92 7.69
CA ALA A 122 17.89 5.76 8.24
C ALA A 122 19.35 5.64 7.76
N ALA A 123 19.68 6.23 6.61
CA ALA A 123 21.01 6.19 6.02
C ALA A 123 21.43 7.59 5.51
N PRO A 124 21.58 8.58 6.41
CA PRO A 124 21.78 9.99 6.03
C PRO A 124 23.09 10.25 5.28
N ASN A 125 24.09 9.39 5.47
CA ASN A 125 25.39 9.48 4.80
C ASN A 125 25.46 8.65 3.51
N SER A 126 24.35 8.06 3.05
CA SER A 126 24.38 7.24 1.85
C SER A 126 24.56 8.09 0.60
N ASN A 127 25.40 7.64 -0.33
CA ASN A 127 25.53 8.31 -1.62
C ASN A 127 24.27 8.03 -2.46
N ILE A 128 23.53 9.09 -2.81
CA ILE A 128 22.25 8.99 -3.50
C ILE A 128 22.32 9.63 -4.88
N THR A 129 21.92 8.88 -5.90
CA THR A 129 21.74 9.40 -7.27
C THR A 129 20.25 9.50 -7.60
N ARG A 130 19.86 10.60 -8.26
CA ARG A 130 18.49 10.83 -8.72
C ARG A 130 18.47 10.96 -10.23
N LEU A 131 17.59 10.19 -10.88
CA LEU A 131 17.38 10.24 -12.31
C LEU A 131 15.91 10.55 -12.58
N ALA A 132 15.63 11.54 -13.43
CA ALA A 132 14.26 11.89 -13.80
C ALA A 132 13.71 11.03 -14.94
N GLN A 133 14.59 10.45 -15.77
CA GLN A 133 14.25 9.73 -17.00
C GLN A 133 14.84 8.31 -17.01
N PRO A 134 14.19 7.33 -17.67
CA PRO A 134 12.87 7.43 -18.33
C PRO A 134 11.69 7.55 -17.35
N PHE A 135 11.95 7.36 -16.05
CA PHE A 135 11.01 7.60 -14.97
C PHE A 135 11.77 7.96 -13.69
N PRO A 136 11.15 8.68 -12.74
CA PRO A 136 11.80 9.06 -11.48
C PRO A 136 12.40 7.84 -10.77
N THR A 137 13.70 7.91 -10.53
CA THR A 137 14.49 6.85 -9.90
C THR A 137 15.44 7.46 -8.87
N VAL A 138 15.47 6.88 -7.67
CA VAL A 138 16.44 7.19 -6.63
C VAL A 138 17.25 5.93 -6.33
N MET A 139 18.57 6.05 -6.37
CA MET A 139 19.50 4.95 -6.11
C MET A 139 20.33 5.23 -4.87
N PHE A 140 20.26 4.33 -3.89
CA PHE A 140 21.16 4.28 -2.73
C PHE A 140 22.41 3.50 -3.15
N GLN A 141 23.45 4.20 -3.55
CA GLN A 141 24.64 3.66 -4.23
C GLN A 141 25.37 2.61 -3.38
N ASP A 142 25.53 2.87 -2.09
CA ASP A 142 26.25 1.99 -1.17
C ASP A 142 25.61 0.60 -1.05
N TYR A 143 24.32 0.52 -1.39
CA TYR A 143 23.54 -0.72 -1.39
C TYR A 143 23.20 -1.21 -2.81
N GLY A 144 23.45 -0.41 -3.85
CA GLY A 144 22.97 -0.70 -5.20
C GLY A 144 21.45 -0.89 -5.28
N VAL A 145 20.68 -0.23 -4.39
CA VAL A 145 19.21 -0.32 -4.35
C VAL A 145 18.62 0.79 -5.20
N SER A 146 17.82 0.46 -6.19
CA SER A 146 17.08 1.44 -7.00
C SER A 146 15.60 1.41 -6.66
N ILE A 147 15.02 2.57 -6.39
CA ILE A 147 13.59 2.75 -6.14
C ILE A 147 13.04 3.66 -7.22
N MET A 148 12.00 3.20 -7.91
CA MET A 148 11.47 3.80 -9.13
C MET A 148 9.99 4.07 -8.99
N LEU A 149 9.51 5.10 -9.67
CA LEU A 149 8.09 5.37 -9.80
C LEU A 149 7.66 5.34 -11.27
N PHE A 150 6.73 4.46 -11.59
CA PHE A 150 6.11 4.36 -12.90
C PHE A 150 4.64 4.80 -12.82
N THR A 151 4.32 5.96 -13.39
CA THR A 151 2.95 6.48 -13.39
C THR A 151 2.08 5.69 -14.37
N SER A 152 1.10 4.96 -13.83
CA SER A 152 0.07 4.27 -14.61
C SER A 152 -1.26 4.31 -13.85
N HIS A 153 -2.05 5.36 -14.11
CA HIS A 153 -3.30 5.62 -13.40
C HIS A 153 -4.29 4.45 -13.43
N TYR A 154 -4.28 3.67 -14.52
CA TYR A 154 -5.27 2.61 -14.78
C TYR A 154 -4.64 1.22 -14.93
N LEU A 155 -3.31 1.10 -14.81
CA LEU A 155 -2.48 -0.08 -15.12
C LEU A 155 -2.52 -0.53 -16.59
N VAL A 156 -3.69 -0.52 -17.21
CA VAL A 156 -3.89 -0.79 -18.63
C VAL A 156 -3.54 0.42 -19.49
N ASP A 157 -3.27 0.17 -20.77
CA ASP A 157 -2.73 1.17 -21.67
C ASP A 157 -3.77 2.24 -22.07
N ILE A 158 -3.32 3.49 -22.19
CA ILE A 158 -4.00 4.54 -22.96
C ILE A 158 -3.19 4.75 -24.24
N GLN A 159 -3.80 4.48 -25.39
CA GLN A 159 -3.14 4.59 -26.70
C GLN A 159 -3.87 5.62 -27.56
N GLN A 160 -3.15 6.34 -28.41
CA GLN A 160 -3.79 7.14 -29.46
C GLN A 160 -4.14 6.25 -30.65
N ASP A 161 -5.34 6.41 -31.19
CA ASP A 161 -5.73 5.77 -32.44
C ASP A 161 -5.23 6.58 -33.66
N LYS A 162 -5.52 6.07 -34.88
CA LYS A 162 -5.04 6.66 -36.14
C LYS A 162 -5.51 8.11 -36.37
N ILE A 163 -6.55 8.56 -35.68
CA ILE A 163 -7.08 9.93 -35.79
C ILE A 163 -6.83 10.74 -34.51
N GLY A 164 -5.87 10.31 -33.68
CA GLY A 164 -5.37 11.06 -32.53
C GLY A 164 -6.21 10.94 -31.25
N ARG A 165 -7.25 10.10 -31.23
CA ARG A 165 -8.13 9.96 -30.05
C ARG A 165 -7.47 9.04 -29.02
N ARG A 166 -7.48 9.45 -27.75
CA ARG A 166 -6.97 8.65 -26.63
C ARG A 166 -7.97 7.56 -26.27
N VAL A 167 -7.55 6.30 -26.32
CA VAL A 167 -8.38 5.13 -26.04
C VAL A 167 -7.80 4.38 -24.84
N LEU A 168 -8.60 4.25 -23.77
CA LEU A 168 -8.28 3.37 -22.64
C LEU A 168 -8.56 1.92 -23.07
N ASN A 169 -7.51 1.12 -23.22
CA ASN A 169 -7.63 -0.25 -23.69
C ASN A 169 -7.63 -1.24 -22.53
N LEU A 170 -8.81 -1.70 -22.11
CA LEU A 170 -8.97 -2.58 -20.94
C LEU A 170 -8.29 -3.94 -21.09
N GLY A 171 -7.94 -4.35 -22.32
CA GLY A 171 -7.32 -5.63 -22.63
C GLY A 171 -5.80 -5.59 -22.81
N SER A 172 -5.14 -4.46 -22.53
CA SER A 172 -3.73 -4.28 -22.86
C SER A 172 -2.90 -3.74 -21.69
N VAL A 173 -1.75 -4.36 -21.44
CA VAL A 173 -0.77 -4.01 -20.38
C VAL A 173 0.64 -4.07 -21.00
N SER A 174 0.88 -3.22 -22.00
CA SER A 174 2.15 -3.20 -22.75
C SER A 174 3.36 -2.88 -21.85
N SER A 175 3.15 -2.04 -20.84
CA SER A 175 4.14 -1.66 -19.82
C SER A 175 4.63 -2.86 -18.99
N GLY A 176 3.91 -3.98 -19.00
CA GLY A 176 4.30 -5.21 -18.34
C GLY A 176 5.66 -5.78 -18.78
N ASN A 177 6.16 -5.44 -19.96
CA ASN A 177 7.51 -5.82 -20.38
C ASN A 177 8.61 -5.15 -19.55
N LEU A 178 8.39 -3.91 -19.13
CA LEU A 178 9.29 -3.20 -18.23
C LEU A 178 9.17 -3.75 -16.80
N TRP A 179 7.95 -3.95 -16.31
CA TRP A 179 7.72 -4.36 -14.92
C TRP A 179 8.36 -5.71 -14.58
N LYS A 180 8.41 -6.66 -15.53
CA LYS A 180 9.10 -7.95 -15.38
C LYS A 180 10.59 -7.85 -14.99
N GLN A 181 11.21 -6.70 -15.24
CA GLN A 181 12.63 -6.51 -14.95
C GLN A 181 12.90 -6.22 -13.46
N MET A 182 11.85 -5.92 -12.68
CA MET A 182 11.95 -5.51 -11.28
C MET A 182 11.99 -6.70 -10.31
N ASP A 183 12.61 -6.51 -9.15
CA ASP A 183 12.65 -7.48 -8.06
C ASP A 183 11.47 -7.29 -7.10
N VAL A 184 10.95 -6.08 -6.98
CA VAL A 184 9.75 -5.77 -6.20
C VAL A 184 8.86 -4.84 -7.01
N LEU A 185 7.59 -5.22 -7.17
CA LEU A 185 6.55 -4.41 -7.80
C LEU A 185 5.48 -4.06 -6.79
N ILE A 186 5.15 -2.78 -6.64
CA ILE A 186 4.08 -2.28 -5.78
C ILE A 186 3.05 -1.56 -6.63
N PHE A 187 1.95 -2.24 -6.94
CA PHE A 187 0.88 -1.71 -7.77
C PHE A 187 -0.15 -0.93 -6.96
N ASN A 188 -0.72 0.13 -7.53
CA ASN A 188 -1.93 0.79 -7.03
C ASN A 188 -2.78 1.28 -8.21
N THR A 189 -4.09 1.17 -8.07
CA THR A 189 -5.00 1.92 -8.95
C THR A 189 -6.40 1.99 -8.34
N TRP A 190 -6.94 3.20 -8.21
CA TRP A 190 -8.35 3.45 -7.92
C TRP A 190 -8.73 4.92 -8.14
N LEU A 191 -7.89 5.84 -7.70
CA LEU A 191 -8.21 7.27 -7.57
C LEU A 191 -8.69 7.93 -8.88
N TRP A 192 -8.22 7.43 -10.03
CA TRP A 192 -8.53 8.04 -11.33
C TRP A 192 -9.74 7.42 -12.02
N TRP A 193 -10.30 6.32 -11.51
CA TRP A 193 -11.37 5.56 -12.18
C TRP A 193 -12.72 6.28 -12.18
N TYR A 194 -13.03 7.04 -11.12
CA TYR A 194 -14.31 7.75 -11.01
C TYR A 194 -14.36 9.07 -11.81
N ARG A 195 -13.23 9.53 -12.36
CA ARG A 195 -13.16 10.81 -13.08
C ARG A 195 -13.98 10.78 -14.37
N LYS A 196 -14.84 11.79 -14.55
CA LYS A 196 -15.68 12.00 -15.73
C LYS A 196 -15.48 13.40 -16.31
N GLY A 197 -16.00 13.63 -17.51
CA GLY A 197 -15.96 14.94 -18.16
C GLY A 197 -14.53 15.41 -18.43
N PRO A 198 -14.20 16.69 -18.22
CA PRO A 198 -12.87 17.25 -18.53
C PRO A 198 -11.71 16.59 -17.77
N LYS A 199 -11.97 15.96 -16.61
CA LYS A 199 -10.94 15.28 -15.80
C LYS A 199 -10.66 13.85 -16.26
N GLN A 200 -11.38 13.36 -17.27
CA GLN A 200 -11.19 12.02 -17.85
C GLN A 200 -10.00 12.03 -18.81
N GLY A 201 -9.02 11.15 -18.56
CA GLY A 201 -7.78 11.10 -19.34
C GLY A 201 -7.88 10.40 -20.71
N TRP A 202 -9.08 10.12 -21.21
CA TRP A 202 -9.29 9.35 -22.44
C TRP A 202 -10.63 9.73 -23.10
N ASN A 203 -10.71 9.54 -24.42
CA ASN A 203 -11.89 9.84 -25.24
C ASN A 203 -12.82 8.64 -25.39
N TYR A 204 -12.26 7.42 -25.47
CA TYR A 204 -13.01 6.17 -25.65
C TYR A 204 -12.44 5.05 -24.75
N ILE A 205 -13.25 4.03 -24.52
CA ILE A 205 -12.84 2.76 -23.91
C ILE A 205 -12.89 1.66 -24.96
N ARG A 206 -11.84 0.83 -25.00
CA ARG A 206 -11.83 -0.43 -25.77
C ARG A 206 -11.99 -1.63 -24.83
N ASP A 207 -12.96 -2.47 -25.14
CA ASP A 207 -13.24 -3.76 -24.50
C ASP A 207 -13.30 -4.85 -25.57
N GLY A 208 -12.18 -5.54 -25.76
CA GLY A 208 -12.00 -6.47 -26.88
C GLY A 208 -12.11 -5.74 -28.22
N LYS A 209 -13.10 -6.14 -29.04
CA LYS A 209 -13.37 -5.53 -30.36
C LYS A 209 -14.25 -4.28 -30.29
N ILE A 210 -14.90 -4.03 -29.15
CA ILE A 210 -15.87 -2.93 -29.00
C ILE A 210 -15.12 -1.67 -28.54
N ILE A 211 -15.40 -0.55 -29.22
CA ILE A 211 -14.96 0.78 -28.78
C ILE A 211 -16.20 1.61 -28.48
N SER A 212 -16.31 2.09 -27.25
CA SER A 212 -17.43 2.92 -26.79
C SER A 212 -16.93 4.26 -26.26
N LYS A 213 -17.80 5.28 -26.29
CA LYS A 213 -17.50 6.61 -25.73
C LYS A 213 -17.28 6.57 -24.22
N ASP A 214 -17.96 5.65 -23.53
CA ASP A 214 -17.86 5.48 -22.09
C ASP A 214 -18.31 4.06 -21.67
N MET A 215 -18.09 3.70 -20.41
CA MET A 215 -18.51 2.48 -19.73
C MET A 215 -18.75 2.77 -18.24
N ASN A 216 -19.58 1.94 -17.59
CA ASN A 216 -19.65 1.90 -16.12
C ASN A 216 -18.24 1.73 -15.51
N ARG A 217 -17.88 2.57 -14.53
CA ARG A 217 -16.52 2.63 -13.99
C ARG A 217 -16.12 1.41 -13.18
N MET A 218 -17.06 0.79 -12.49
CA MET A 218 -16.79 -0.46 -11.80
C MET A 218 -16.61 -1.62 -12.78
N THR A 219 -17.38 -1.66 -13.86
CA THR A 219 -17.18 -2.64 -14.95
C THR A 219 -15.81 -2.46 -15.61
N ALA A 220 -15.44 -1.23 -15.96
CA ALA A 220 -14.17 -0.93 -16.58
C ALA A 220 -12.98 -1.26 -15.66
N PHE A 221 -13.07 -0.88 -14.37
CA PHE A 221 -12.08 -1.20 -13.35
C PHE A 221 -11.90 -2.71 -13.18
N THR A 222 -13.01 -3.45 -13.06
CA THR A 222 -12.98 -4.92 -12.93
C THR A 222 -12.31 -5.58 -14.12
N LYS A 223 -12.63 -5.13 -15.35
CA LYS A 223 -12.03 -5.67 -16.58
C LYS A 223 -10.53 -5.37 -16.67
N ALA A 224 -10.12 -4.13 -16.41
CA ALA A 224 -8.72 -3.76 -16.43
C ALA A 224 -7.90 -4.50 -15.38
N LEU A 225 -8.41 -4.61 -14.16
CA LEU A 225 -7.71 -5.31 -13.09
C LEU A 225 -7.64 -6.83 -13.35
N ARG A 226 -8.63 -7.42 -14.03
CA ARG A 226 -8.55 -8.80 -14.54
C ARG A 226 -7.45 -8.96 -15.60
N THR A 227 -7.26 -7.97 -16.47
CA THR A 227 -6.15 -7.99 -17.45
C THR A 227 -4.79 -7.93 -16.75
N TRP A 228 -4.63 -7.05 -15.76
CA TRP A 228 -3.43 -7.02 -14.92
C TRP A 228 -3.19 -8.35 -14.18
N ALA A 229 -4.23 -8.93 -13.58
CA ALA A 229 -4.16 -10.23 -12.90
C ALA A 229 -3.69 -11.35 -13.84
N LYS A 230 -4.22 -11.39 -15.08
CA LYS A 230 -3.76 -12.33 -16.12
C LYS A 230 -2.29 -12.09 -16.50
N TRP A 231 -1.85 -10.84 -16.56
CA TRP A 231 -0.44 -10.51 -16.78
C TRP A 231 0.43 -11.03 -15.63
N VAL A 232 0.03 -10.85 -14.36
CA VAL A 232 0.77 -11.40 -13.21
C VAL A 232 0.95 -12.91 -13.39
N ASP A 233 -0.15 -13.63 -13.60
CA ASP A 233 -0.14 -15.09 -13.73
C ASP A 233 0.67 -15.60 -14.92
N SER A 234 0.67 -14.90 -16.05
CA SER A 234 1.40 -15.33 -17.24
C SER A 234 2.87 -14.92 -17.25
N SER A 235 3.20 -13.76 -16.67
CA SER A 235 4.44 -13.05 -17.00
C SER A 235 5.42 -12.89 -15.85
N VAL A 236 4.97 -12.92 -14.59
CA VAL A 236 5.85 -12.69 -13.42
C VAL A 236 6.62 -13.96 -13.04
N ASP A 237 7.96 -13.88 -12.95
CA ASP A 237 8.77 -14.94 -12.32
C ASP A 237 8.85 -14.70 -10.81
N THR A 238 8.09 -15.48 -10.03
CA THR A 238 7.97 -15.33 -8.58
C THR A 238 9.20 -15.81 -7.81
N ARG A 239 10.18 -16.44 -8.48
CA ARG A 239 11.49 -16.73 -7.87
C ARG A 239 12.36 -15.48 -7.77
N LYS A 240 12.11 -14.49 -8.65
CA LYS A 240 12.82 -13.21 -8.69
C LYS A 240 11.98 -12.09 -8.08
N THR A 241 10.73 -11.97 -8.52
CA THR A 241 9.89 -10.79 -8.32
C THR A 241 8.85 -11.01 -7.23
N SER A 242 8.86 -10.16 -6.21
CA SER A 242 7.77 -10.06 -5.25
C SER A 242 6.74 -9.03 -5.71
N VAL A 243 5.46 -9.39 -5.72
CA VAL A 243 4.37 -8.52 -6.19
C VAL A 243 3.48 -8.11 -5.03
N PHE A 244 3.26 -6.80 -4.91
CA PHE A 244 2.39 -6.16 -3.95
C PHE A 244 1.29 -5.39 -4.67
N PHE A 245 0.13 -5.30 -4.03
CA PHE A 245 -0.94 -4.42 -4.48
C PHE A 245 -1.43 -3.59 -3.29
N GLN A 246 -1.24 -2.28 -3.36
CA GLN A 246 -1.75 -1.29 -2.42
C GLN A 246 -3.28 -1.17 -2.56
N GLY A 247 -4.00 -1.45 -1.48
CA GLY A 247 -5.46 -1.32 -1.42
C GLY A 247 -5.95 0.12 -1.62
N VAL A 248 -7.27 0.27 -1.70
CA VAL A 248 -7.92 1.57 -1.85
C VAL A 248 -7.49 2.53 -0.73
N SER A 249 -6.90 3.67 -1.10
CA SER A 249 -6.75 4.80 -0.17
C SER A 249 -8.07 5.58 -0.12
N PRO A 250 -8.60 5.87 1.07
CA PRO A 250 -9.79 6.69 1.23
C PRO A 250 -9.49 8.17 1.05
N ALA A 251 -10.57 8.95 0.85
CA ALA A 251 -10.58 10.39 0.87
C ALA A 251 -11.62 10.89 1.88
N HIS A 252 -11.44 12.08 2.45
CA HIS A 252 -12.26 12.62 3.54
C HIS A 252 -12.92 13.96 3.19
N TYR A 253 -13.81 13.96 2.20
CA TYR A 253 -14.60 15.12 1.76
C TYR A 253 -16.06 15.14 2.29
N ASN A 254 -16.42 14.26 3.23
CA ASN A 254 -17.78 14.22 3.78
C ASN A 254 -17.78 13.70 5.21
N GLY A 255 -17.92 14.60 6.17
CA GLY A 255 -17.86 14.26 7.59
C GLY A 255 -19.02 13.45 8.12
N ALA A 256 -20.15 13.40 7.39
CA ALA A 256 -21.22 12.47 7.74
C ALA A 256 -20.73 11.01 7.77
N ALA A 257 -19.71 10.68 6.96
CA ALA A 257 -19.14 9.33 6.93
C ALA A 257 -18.43 8.95 8.25
N TRP A 258 -18.01 9.93 9.05
CA TRP A 258 -17.40 9.73 10.38
C TRP A 258 -18.22 10.36 11.52
N GLY A 259 -19.55 10.46 11.35
CA GLY A 259 -20.46 10.90 12.41
C GLY A 259 -20.48 12.41 12.66
N ARG A 260 -19.95 13.22 11.74
CA ARG A 260 -19.95 14.70 11.80
C ARG A 260 -20.72 15.29 10.61
N PRO A 261 -22.05 15.16 10.55
CA PRO A 261 -22.85 15.76 9.48
C PRO A 261 -22.60 17.28 9.41
N GLY A 262 -22.55 17.83 8.19
CA GLY A 262 -22.26 19.24 7.94
C GLY A 262 -20.79 19.58 7.71
N VAL A 263 -19.85 18.74 8.16
CA VAL A 263 -18.41 18.87 7.80
C VAL A 263 -18.20 18.42 6.35
N ARG A 264 -17.56 19.28 5.55
CA ARG A 264 -17.44 19.11 4.08
C ARG A 264 -16.03 18.74 3.58
N ASP A 265 -15.04 18.72 4.46
CA ASP A 265 -13.66 18.41 4.16
C ASP A 265 -12.89 17.99 5.42
N CYS A 266 -11.58 17.87 5.30
CA CYS A 266 -10.65 17.41 6.32
C CYS A 266 -9.90 18.56 7.03
N SER A 267 -10.23 19.83 6.76
CA SER A 267 -9.45 21.00 7.22
C SER A 267 -9.25 21.08 8.73
N ASN A 268 -10.29 20.80 9.51
CA ASN A 268 -10.28 20.93 10.97
C ASN A 268 -10.18 19.57 11.69
N GLU A 269 -9.73 18.53 10.99
CA GLU A 269 -9.60 17.20 11.54
C GLU A 269 -8.16 16.96 12.03
N THR A 270 -7.97 16.90 13.35
CA THR A 270 -6.63 16.82 13.99
C THR A 270 -6.38 15.51 14.74
N LYS A 271 -7.39 14.63 14.76
CA LYS A 271 -7.33 13.31 15.42
C LYS A 271 -7.93 12.24 14.51
N PRO A 272 -7.47 10.98 14.64
CA PRO A 272 -8.12 9.85 13.99
C PRO A 272 -9.60 9.72 14.36
N ILE A 273 -10.36 9.02 13.53
CA ILE A 273 -11.72 8.57 13.85
C ILE A 273 -11.64 7.58 15.02
N ALA A 274 -12.50 7.77 16.02
CA ALA A 274 -12.68 6.82 17.10
C ALA A 274 -13.63 5.69 16.65
N GLY A 275 -13.24 4.44 16.88
CA GLY A 275 -13.96 3.29 16.33
C GLY A 275 -13.59 3.03 14.86
N GLY A 276 -13.56 1.76 14.47
CA GLY A 276 -13.10 1.34 13.14
C GLY A 276 -14.05 1.69 11.99
N LEU A 277 -13.77 1.13 10.81
CA LEU A 277 -14.66 1.23 9.65
C LEU A 277 -16.03 0.62 9.96
N THR A 278 -17.11 1.36 9.69
CA THR A 278 -18.45 0.80 9.58
C THR A 278 -18.62 0.12 8.20
N GLN A 279 -19.46 -0.91 8.13
CA GLN A 279 -19.68 -1.69 6.89
C GLN A 279 -20.17 -0.81 5.72
N SER A 280 -20.91 0.26 6.00
CA SER A 280 -21.43 1.21 5.01
C SER A 280 -20.35 2.05 4.31
N VAL A 281 -19.13 2.06 4.82
CA VAL A 281 -18.02 2.87 4.31
C VAL A 281 -17.08 2.06 3.40
N VAL A 282 -17.22 0.73 3.36
CA VAL A 282 -16.35 -0.14 2.56
C VAL A 282 -16.52 0.16 1.06
N PRO A 283 -15.50 0.69 0.36
CA PRO A 283 -15.64 1.03 -1.05
C PRO A 283 -15.85 -0.22 -1.91
N LEU A 284 -16.79 -0.19 -2.86
CA LEU A 284 -17.00 -1.32 -3.78
C LEU A 284 -15.72 -1.71 -4.54
N ALA A 285 -14.85 -0.74 -4.80
CA ALA A 285 -13.52 -0.97 -5.38
C ALA A 285 -12.63 -1.88 -4.53
N LEU A 286 -12.72 -1.81 -3.20
CA LEU A 286 -11.97 -2.70 -2.32
C LEU A 286 -12.40 -4.15 -2.53
N LYS A 287 -13.71 -4.39 -2.64
CA LYS A 287 -14.24 -5.74 -2.92
C LYS A 287 -13.74 -6.27 -4.27
N VAL A 288 -13.78 -5.44 -5.32
CA VAL A 288 -13.23 -5.83 -6.63
C VAL A 288 -11.73 -6.15 -6.56
N GLN A 289 -10.95 -5.36 -5.82
CA GLN A 289 -9.53 -5.65 -5.60
C GLN A 289 -9.33 -6.99 -4.88
N GLN A 290 -10.06 -7.22 -3.78
CA GLN A 290 -9.99 -8.47 -3.01
C GLN A 290 -10.36 -9.69 -3.85
N ASP A 291 -11.47 -9.63 -4.59
CA ASP A 291 -11.96 -10.72 -5.44
C ASP A 291 -10.94 -11.05 -6.53
N ILE A 292 -10.42 -10.04 -7.23
CA ILE A 292 -9.47 -10.26 -8.33
C ILE A 292 -8.12 -10.75 -7.80
N ILE A 293 -7.58 -10.13 -6.76
CA ILE A 293 -6.28 -10.55 -6.20
C ILE A 293 -6.39 -11.95 -5.59
N GLY A 294 -7.51 -12.28 -4.94
CA GLY A 294 -7.78 -13.62 -4.43
C GLY A 294 -7.82 -14.69 -5.53
N SER A 295 -8.19 -14.31 -6.76
CA SER A 295 -8.26 -15.22 -7.91
C SER A 295 -6.94 -15.46 -8.64
N ILE A 296 -5.92 -14.61 -8.44
CA ILE A 296 -4.59 -14.75 -9.08
C ILE A 296 -3.95 -16.03 -8.58
N ARG A 297 -3.36 -16.87 -9.44
CA ARG A 297 -2.70 -18.11 -9.01
C ARG A 297 -1.36 -17.87 -8.34
N LYS A 298 -0.52 -17.00 -8.92
CA LYS A 298 0.78 -16.61 -8.35
C LYS A 298 0.62 -15.79 -7.06
N PRO A 299 1.61 -15.83 -6.15
CA PRO A 299 1.57 -15.03 -4.92
C PRO A 299 1.56 -13.53 -5.23
N VAL A 300 0.61 -12.83 -4.63
CA VAL A 300 0.51 -11.36 -4.60
C VAL A 300 0.18 -10.97 -3.17
N HIS A 301 0.95 -10.05 -2.60
CA HIS A 301 0.70 -9.50 -1.27
C HIS A 301 -0.26 -8.32 -1.38
N PHE A 302 -1.49 -8.49 -0.88
CA PHE A 302 -2.43 -7.38 -0.79
C PHE A 302 -2.14 -6.55 0.46
N LEU A 303 -1.71 -5.29 0.27
CA LEU A 303 -1.59 -4.31 1.36
C LEU A 303 -2.99 -3.74 1.60
N ASN A 304 -3.79 -4.39 2.46
CA ASN A 304 -5.16 -3.98 2.76
C ASN A 304 -5.20 -2.76 3.69
N ILE A 305 -4.72 -1.63 3.18
CA ILE A 305 -4.55 -0.38 3.91
C ILE A 305 -5.86 0.39 4.13
N THR A 306 -6.96 0.01 3.49
CA THR A 306 -8.18 0.84 3.40
C THR A 306 -8.75 1.17 4.77
N ALA A 307 -8.86 0.18 5.66
CA ALA A 307 -9.43 0.37 6.99
C ALA A 307 -8.57 1.25 7.89
N MET A 308 -7.27 0.95 7.96
CA MET A 308 -6.32 1.74 8.74
C MET A 308 -6.26 3.19 8.26
N SER A 309 -6.22 3.41 6.94
CA SER A 309 -6.16 4.76 6.37
C SER A 309 -7.47 5.51 6.53
N TYR A 310 -8.62 4.83 6.53
CA TYR A 310 -9.90 5.51 6.72
C TYR A 310 -10.02 6.15 8.10
N MET A 311 -9.49 5.50 9.13
CA MET A 311 -9.46 6.10 10.47
C MET A 311 -8.62 7.38 10.52
N ARG A 312 -7.81 7.70 9.50
CA ARG A 312 -6.84 8.80 9.54
C ARG A 312 -7.33 10.06 8.85
N LYS A 313 -8.56 10.50 9.11
CA LYS A 313 -9.05 11.81 8.60
C LYS A 313 -8.13 13.00 8.90
N ASP A 314 -7.28 12.88 9.92
CA ASP A 314 -6.25 13.84 10.33
C ASP A 314 -4.98 13.84 9.46
N GLY A 315 -4.70 12.78 8.70
CA GLY A 315 -3.42 12.61 8.01
C GLY A 315 -3.29 13.35 6.66
N HIS A 316 -4.34 14.04 6.21
CA HIS A 316 -4.38 14.70 4.92
C HIS A 316 -3.68 16.07 4.92
N PRO A 317 -3.14 16.54 3.78
CA PRO A 317 -2.60 17.89 3.67
C PRO A 317 -3.61 19.00 3.93
N ALA A 318 -4.90 18.75 3.65
CA ALA A 318 -5.93 19.79 3.66
C ALA A 318 -5.48 20.98 2.77
N SER A 319 -5.38 22.19 3.30
CA SER A 319 -4.85 23.37 2.60
C SER A 319 -3.32 23.49 2.61
N HIS A 320 -2.61 22.66 3.39
CA HIS A 320 -1.15 22.70 3.56
C HIS A 320 -0.42 21.88 2.49
N ASN A 321 -0.68 22.18 1.22
CA ASN A 321 -0.19 21.40 0.07
C ASN A 321 0.57 22.24 -0.97
N GLY A 322 0.77 23.53 -0.72
CA GLY A 322 1.49 24.43 -1.64
C GLY A 322 0.84 24.66 -3.02
N LEU A 323 -0.38 24.14 -3.27
CA LEU A 323 -1.13 24.30 -4.52
C LEU A 323 -2.38 25.20 -4.38
N GLY A 324 -2.73 25.64 -3.18
CA GLY A 324 -3.81 26.63 -2.96
C GLY A 324 -5.24 26.06 -3.02
N GLY A 325 -5.45 24.79 -2.65
CA GLY A 325 -6.78 24.16 -2.60
C GLY A 325 -6.91 23.14 -1.48
N MET A 326 -8.09 22.51 -1.35
CA MET A 326 -8.37 21.50 -0.33
C MET A 326 -8.05 20.08 -0.81
N ASP A 327 -7.03 19.47 -0.22
CA ASP A 327 -6.62 18.09 -0.50
C ASP A 327 -6.95 17.16 0.67
N CYS A 328 -8.05 16.42 0.52
CA CYS A 328 -8.45 15.34 1.42
C CYS A 328 -8.31 13.98 0.74
N THR A 329 -7.40 13.87 -0.23
CA THR A 329 -7.14 12.66 -1.03
C THR A 329 -5.76 12.10 -0.74
N HIS A 330 -4.73 12.94 -0.83
CA HIS A 330 -3.35 12.56 -0.59
C HIS A 330 -3.00 12.69 0.90
N TRP A 331 -1.79 12.32 1.27
CA TRP A 331 -1.36 12.26 2.67
C TRP A 331 -0.14 13.12 2.89
N CYS A 332 -0.08 13.76 4.06
CA CYS A 332 1.15 14.36 4.54
C CYS A 332 2.27 13.31 4.63
N VAL A 333 3.48 13.73 4.32
CA VAL A 333 4.72 12.98 4.59
C VAL A 333 5.54 13.79 5.60
N ALA A 334 5.92 13.26 6.76
CA ALA A 334 5.65 11.93 7.34
C ALA A 334 4.17 11.72 7.69
N GLY A 335 3.75 10.45 7.86
CA GLY A 335 2.38 10.12 8.25
C GLY A 335 1.88 8.75 7.79
N VAL A 336 0.65 8.70 7.27
CA VAL A 336 -0.07 7.47 6.92
C VAL A 336 0.70 6.57 5.93
N PRO A 337 1.33 7.11 4.86
CA PRO A 337 2.10 6.29 3.93
C PRO A 337 3.31 5.59 4.57
N ASP A 338 3.86 6.15 5.66
CA ASP A 338 4.97 5.51 6.39
C ASP A 338 4.54 4.19 7.01
N THR A 339 3.28 4.10 7.45
CA THR A 339 2.71 2.86 7.98
C THR A 339 2.51 1.83 6.87
N TRP A 340 2.14 2.25 5.66
CA TRP A 340 2.04 1.35 4.50
C TRP A 340 3.42 0.77 4.15
N ASN A 341 4.45 1.63 4.16
CA ASN A 341 5.84 1.25 3.91
C ASN A 341 6.44 0.42 5.04
N HIS A 342 6.03 0.65 6.28
CA HIS A 342 6.40 -0.16 7.43
C HIS A 342 5.89 -1.59 7.30
N ILE A 343 4.63 -1.78 6.92
CA ILE A 343 4.05 -3.11 6.67
C ILE A 343 4.73 -3.77 5.45
N LEU A 344 4.89 -3.04 4.34
CA LEU A 344 5.61 -3.50 3.15
C LEU A 344 7.02 -4.00 3.49
N SER A 345 7.79 -3.20 4.23
CA SER A 345 9.14 -3.53 4.70
C SER A 345 9.13 -4.78 5.57
N THR A 346 8.17 -4.87 6.51
CA THR A 346 8.02 -6.03 7.39
C THR A 346 7.82 -7.31 6.58
N ILE A 347 6.94 -7.30 5.57
CA ILE A 347 6.70 -8.44 4.67
C ILE A 347 7.99 -8.79 3.93
N LEU A 348 8.64 -7.80 3.31
CA LEU A 348 9.82 -8.01 2.48
C LEU A 348 11.02 -8.60 3.24
N ILE A 349 11.26 -8.16 4.49
CA ILE A 349 12.46 -8.56 5.24
C ILE A 349 12.24 -9.73 6.21
N HIS A 350 10.99 -10.11 6.49
CA HIS A 350 10.68 -11.18 7.47
C HIS A 350 9.92 -12.40 6.93
N SER A 351 9.40 -12.38 5.69
CA SER A 351 8.63 -13.51 5.15
C SER A 351 9.43 -14.83 5.02
N GLY A 352 10.76 -14.79 5.15
CA GLY A 352 11.63 -15.98 5.12
C GLY A 352 11.98 -16.62 6.47
N LYS A 353 11.54 -16.08 7.62
CA LYS A 353 11.94 -16.60 8.95
C LYS A 353 11.10 -17.78 9.48
N ARG A 354 10.04 -18.21 8.78
CA ARG A 354 9.18 -19.33 9.20
C ARG A 354 9.85 -20.72 9.18
N GLY A 355 11.11 -20.84 8.74
CA GLY A 355 11.74 -22.15 8.50
C GLY A 355 13.02 -22.47 9.30
N LYS A 356 13.43 -21.69 10.31
CA LYS A 356 14.73 -21.92 10.99
C LYS A 356 14.72 -22.11 12.51
N GLU A 357 13.58 -22.02 13.20
CA GLU A 357 13.51 -22.22 14.66
C GLU A 357 12.56 -23.36 15.06
N SER A 358 12.62 -24.48 14.34
CA SER A 358 12.18 -25.77 14.88
C SER A 358 13.26 -26.80 14.61
N LYS A 359 14.32 -26.74 15.41
CA LYS A 359 15.19 -27.88 15.65
C LYS A 359 15.42 -28.00 17.16
N THR A 360 15.18 -29.22 17.62
CA THR A 360 15.62 -29.85 18.88
C THR A 360 15.00 -29.36 20.19
N LEU A 361 13.91 -30.02 20.62
CA LEU A 361 13.81 -30.47 22.01
C LEU A 361 14.39 -31.90 22.11
N PRO A 362 15.18 -32.23 23.14
CA PRO A 362 15.72 -33.57 23.31
C PRO A 362 14.61 -34.55 23.73
N ARG A 363 14.60 -35.74 23.12
CA ARG A 363 13.84 -36.89 23.63
C ARG A 363 14.38 -37.26 25.01
N GLN A 364 13.60 -37.04 26.06
CA GLN A 364 13.78 -37.76 27.32
C GLN A 364 13.20 -39.18 27.15
N THR A 365 14.07 -40.17 27.15
CA THR A 365 13.72 -41.57 27.35
C THR A 365 13.35 -41.78 28.82
N LEU A 366 12.07 -42.01 29.10
CA LEU A 366 11.63 -42.59 30.37
C LEU A 366 11.88 -44.10 30.31
N ALA A 367 12.86 -44.54 31.10
CA ALA A 367 13.06 -45.94 31.42
C ALA A 367 11.95 -46.38 32.39
N HIS A 368 11.31 -47.52 32.07
CA HIS A 368 10.48 -48.26 33.01
C HIS A 368 11.32 -48.74 34.19
N LYS A 369 10.86 -48.45 35.41
CA LYS A 369 10.79 -49.39 36.54
C LYS A 369 9.76 -48.91 37.55
#